data_AF-A0A971X9S7-F1
#
_entry.id   AF-A0A971X9S7-F1
#
_cell.length_a   1.000
_cell.length_b   1.000
_cell.length_c   1.000
_cell.angle_alpha   90.00
_cell.angle_beta   90.00
_cell.angle_gamma   90.00
#
_symmetry.space_group_name_H-M   'P 1'
#
loop_
_entity.id
_entity.type
_entity.pdbx_description
1 polymer ?
#
loop_
_entity_poly.entity_id
_entity_poly.type
_entity_poly.pdbx_seq_one_letter_code
_entity_poly.pdbx_strand_id
1 'polypeptide(L)' 'MFRELKNECKIQFDLVIQGPLCIRSGESFELNPGQPDTAVVRSMWNGKMQPVIPGSSLKGVFRNRAEKYFPDCCN' A
#
# COMPACT_ATOMS: atom_id res chain seq x y z
N MET A 1 6.74 27.05 5.66
CA MET A 1 5.99 27.71 4.57
C MET A 1 4.67 26.97 4.42
N PHE A 2 3.60 27.48 5.05
CA PHE A 2 2.29 26.84 5.02
C PHE A 2 1.66 27.10 3.65
N ARG A 3 1.76 26.11 2.76
CA ARG A 3 1.13 26.17 1.44
C ARG A 3 -0.35 25.90 1.65
N GLU A 4 -1.16 26.94 1.49
CA GLU A 4 -2.61 26.83 1.58
C GLU A 4 -3.11 25.99 0.39
N LEU A 5 -3.68 24.81 0.68
CA LEU A 5 -4.15 23.87 -0.34
C LEU A 5 -5.54 24.30 -0.81
N LYS A 6 -5.60 25.13 -1.86
CA LYS A 6 -6.87 25.70 -2.36
C LYS A 6 -7.75 24.71 -3.14
N ASN A 7 -7.20 23.57 -3.59
CA ASN A 7 -7.87 22.56 -4.42
C ASN A 7 -7.50 21.14 -3.98
N GLU A 8 -7.76 20.78 -2.73
CA GLU A 8 -7.56 19.42 -2.22
C GLU A 8 -8.91 18.73 -2.02
N CYS A 9 -9.03 17.50 -2.51
CA CYS A 9 -10.14 16.62 -2.16
C CYS A 9 -9.58 15.51 -1.25
N LYS A 10 -10.04 15.48 0.02
CA LYS A 10 -9.67 14.43 0.98
C LYS A 10 -10.74 13.35 0.98
N ILE A 11 -10.34 12.13 0.68
CA ILE A 11 -11.21 10.96 0.75
C ILE A 11 -10.66 10.05 1.85
N GLN A 12 -11.51 9.68 2.79
CA GLN A 12 -11.23 8.71 3.83
C GLN A 12 -12.18 7.54 3.67
N PHE A 13 -11.66 6.32 3.82
CA PHE A 13 -12.44 5.10 3.72
C PHE A 13 -11.79 3.99 4.54
N ASP A 14 -12.61 3.05 4.99
CA ASP A 14 -12.15 1.84 5.64
C ASP A 14 -11.98 0.73 4.61
N LEU A 15 -10.79 0.12 4.59
CA LEU A 15 -10.49 -1.00 3.72
C LEU A 15 -10.57 -2.31 4.52
N VAL A 16 -11.67 -3.04 4.36
CA VAL A 16 -11.88 -4.33 5.03
C VAL A 16 -11.40 -5.47 4.14
N ILE A 17 -10.42 -6.21 4.65
CA ILE A 17 -9.84 -7.36 3.97
C ILE A 17 -10.78 -8.56 4.06
N GLN A 18 -11.25 -9.06 2.91
CA GLN A 18 -12.21 -10.20 2.81
C GLN A 18 -11.54 -11.58 2.66
N GLY A 19 -10.20 -11.65 2.69
CA GLY A 19 -9.45 -12.89 2.54
C GLY A 19 -7.95 -12.69 2.80
N PRO A 20 -7.10 -13.72 2.70
CA PRO A 20 -5.67 -13.57 2.95
C PRO A 20 -5.03 -12.52 2.02
N LEU A 21 -4.31 -11.55 2.59
CA LEU A 21 -3.57 -10.53 1.84
C LEU A 21 -2.08 -10.62 2.16
N CYS A 22 -1.26 -10.79 1.13
CA CYS A 22 0.19 -10.76 1.23
C CYS A 22 0.75 -9.71 0.26
N ILE A 23 1.31 -8.63 0.81
CA ILE A 23 2.12 -7.67 0.05
C ILE A 23 3.57 -7.94 0.43
N ARG A 24 4.37 -8.40 -0.53
CA ARG A 24 5.74 -8.83 -0.27
C ARG A 24 6.61 -7.65 0.15
N SER A 25 7.40 -7.88 1.19
CA SER A 25 8.55 -7.05 1.52
C SER A 25 9.61 -7.18 0.42
N GLY A 26 10.30 -6.09 0.09
CA GLY A 26 11.52 -6.12 -0.71
C GLY A 26 12.77 -6.47 0.10
N GLU A 27 12.62 -6.63 1.43
CA GLU A 27 13.71 -7.01 2.31
C GLU A 27 13.98 -8.51 2.16
N SER A 28 15.24 -8.87 1.94
CA SER A 28 15.69 -10.25 1.99
C SER A 28 15.93 -10.64 3.46
N PHE A 29 15.15 -11.60 3.95
CA PHE A 29 15.34 -12.18 5.29
C PHE A 29 16.35 -13.34 5.27
N GLU A 30 17.20 -13.40 4.24
CA GLU A 30 18.16 -14.47 3.94
C GLU A 30 19.09 -14.82 5.11
N LEU A 31 19.25 -13.91 6.07
CA LEU A 31 20.14 -14.08 7.23
C LEU A 31 19.42 -14.56 8.51
N ASN A 32 18.10 -14.82 8.49
CA ASN A 32 17.36 -15.30 9.65
C ASN A 32 16.57 -16.59 9.36
N PRO A 33 17.09 -17.77 9.75
CA PRO A 33 16.46 -19.06 9.47
C PRO A 33 15.13 -19.29 10.18
N GLY A 34 14.72 -18.41 11.11
CA GLY A 34 13.42 -18.45 11.78
C GLY A 34 12.33 -17.59 11.11
N GLN A 35 12.66 -16.87 10.03
CA GLN A 35 11.71 -16.03 9.29
C GLN A 35 11.17 -16.77 8.05
N PRO A 36 9.91 -16.52 7.63
CA PRO A 36 9.38 -17.09 6.40
C PRO A 36 10.08 -16.51 5.17
N ASP A 37 10.28 -17.34 4.14
CA ASP A 37 10.91 -16.94 2.87
C ASP A 37 10.23 -15.74 2.20
N THR A 38 8.90 -15.61 2.38
CA THR A 38 8.14 -14.45 1.94
C THR A 38 7.60 -13.70 3.15
N ALA A 39 8.19 -12.55 3.45
CA ALA A 39 7.69 -11.66 4.48
C ALA A 39 6.66 -10.67 3.92
N VAL A 40 5.66 -10.36 4.75
CA VAL A 40 4.70 -9.27 4.51
C VAL A 40 5.38 -7.94 4.84
N VAL A 41 5.14 -6.92 4.02
CA VAL A 41 5.60 -5.55 4.30
C VAL A 41 5.04 -5.05 5.62
N ARG A 42 5.93 -4.54 6.48
CA ARG A 42 5.58 -4.00 7.79
C ARG A 42 6.10 -2.58 7.93
N SER A 43 5.41 -1.78 8.72
CA SER A 43 5.85 -0.44 9.09
C SER A 43 5.56 -0.19 10.56
N MET A 44 6.22 0.82 11.13
CA MET A 44 5.98 1.25 12.50
C MET A 44 4.65 2.00 12.57
N TRP A 45 3.69 1.44 13.30
CA TRP A 45 2.41 2.09 13.58
C TRP A 45 2.04 1.90 15.05
N ASN A 46 1.70 2.99 15.74
CA ASN A 46 1.43 3.01 17.18
C ASN A 46 2.54 2.33 18.02
N GLY A 47 3.80 2.57 17.67
CA GLY A 47 4.97 2.03 18.38
C GLY A 47 5.21 0.53 18.20
N LYS A 48 4.50 -0.12 17.27
CA LYS A 48 4.71 -1.55 16.94
C LYS A 48 4.91 -1.73 15.44
N MET A 49 5.74 -2.69 15.06
CA MET A 49 5.83 -3.12 13.67
C MET A 49 4.57 -3.89 13.29
N GLN A 50 3.80 -3.36 12.35
CA GLN A 50 2.54 -3.96 11.90
C GLN A 50 2.51 -4.11 10.37
N PRO A 51 1.80 -5.13 9.85
CA PRO A 51 1.53 -5.23 8.42
C PRO A 51 0.85 -3.95 7.91
N VAL A 52 1.28 -3.46 6.75
CA VAL A 52 0.74 -2.22 6.17
C VAL A 52 0.40 -2.45 4.69
N ILE A 53 -0.53 -1.66 4.17
CA ILE A 53 -0.77 -1.56 2.74
C ILE A 53 -0.08 -0.28 2.25
N PRO A 54 1.03 -0.37 1.50
CA PRO A 54 1.73 0.81 1.02
C PRO A 54 0.85 1.63 0.08
N GLY A 55 0.90 2.96 0.22
CA GLY A 55 0.14 3.86 -0.66
C GLY A 55 0.54 3.72 -2.14
N SER A 56 1.80 3.36 -2.42
CA SER A 56 2.27 3.07 -3.78
C SER A 56 1.58 1.83 -4.37
N SER A 57 1.47 0.74 -3.60
CA SER A 57 0.76 -0.48 -4.00
C SER A 57 -0.71 -0.21 -4.24
N LEU A 58 -1.38 0.49 -3.32
CA LEU A 58 -2.81 0.82 -3.43
C LEU A 58 -3.09 1.70 -4.65
N LYS A 59 -2.28 2.74 -4.85
CA LYS A 59 -2.36 3.61 -6.04
C LYS A 59 -2.16 2.82 -7.33
N GLY A 60 -1.18 1.91 -7.36
CA GLY A 60 -0.89 1.09 -8.52
C GLY A 60 -2.07 0.20 -8.90
N VAL A 61 -2.72 -0.45 -7.93
CA VAL A 61 -3.92 -1.26 -8.15
C VAL A 61 -5.07 -0.42 -8.68
N PHE A 62 -5.34 0.74 -8.07
CA PHE A 62 -6.40 1.64 -8.55
C PHE A 62 -6.14 2.14 -9.96
N ARG A 63 -4.91 2.59 -10.27
CA ARG A 63 -4.52 3.03 -11.60
C ARG A 63 -4.75 1.92 -12.64
N ASN A 64 -4.21 0.71 -12.38
CA ASN A 64 -4.37 -0.42 -13.31
C ASN A 64 -5.83 -0.78 -13.55
N ARG A 65 -6.67 -0.67 -12.51
CA ARG A 65 -8.10 -0.95 -12.62
C ARG A 65 -8.82 0.14 -13.41
N ALA A 66 -8.50 1.41 -13.17
CA ALA A 66 -9.07 2.54 -13.87
C ALA A 66 -8.74 2.50 -15.38
N GLU A 67 -7.47 2.26 -15.73
CA GLU A 67 -7.01 2.15 -17.12
C GLU A 67 -7.77 1.07 -17.92
N LYS A 68 -8.20 0.00 -17.26
CA LYS A 68 -9.01 -1.07 -17.89
C LYS A 68 -10.46 -0.67 -18.15
N TYR A 69 -11.01 0.22 -17.33
CA TYR A 69 -12.41 0.66 -17.45
C TYR A 69 -12.57 1.93 -18.27
N PHE A 70 -11.56 2.79 -18.27
CA PHE A 70 -11.58 4.09 -18.92
C PHE A 70 -10.34 4.19 -19.82
N PRO A 71 -10.46 3.86 -21.12
CA PRO A 71 -9.41 4.14 -22.09
C PRO A 71 -9.01 5.62 -21.99
N ASP A 72 -7.69 5.90 -22.01
CA ASP A 72 -7.08 7.24 -21.97
C ASP A 72 -7.17 8.03 -20.66
N CYS A 73 -7.62 7.44 -19.54
CA CYS A 73 -7.74 8.19 -18.27
C CYS A 73 -6.42 8.46 -17.53
N CYS A 74 -5.35 7.72 -17.84
CA CYS A 74 -4.07 7.76 -17.08
C CYS A 74 -2.83 7.81 -17.97
N ASN A 75 -3.01 8.21 -19.25
CA ASN A 75 -1.92 8.49 -20.20
C ASN A 75 -1.34 9.89 -19.96
#